data_AF-A0A6J6X6R1-F1
#
_entry.id   AF-A0A6J6X6R1-F1
#
_cell.length_a   1.000
_cell.length_b   1.000
_cell.length_c   1.000
_cell.angle_alpha   90.00
_cell.angle_beta   90.00
_cell.angle_gamma   90.00
#
_symmetry.space_group_name_H-M   'P 1'
#
loop_
_entity.id
_entity.type
_entity.pdbx_description
1 polymer ?
#
loop_
_entity_poly.entity_id
_entity_poly.type
_entity_poly.pdbx_seq_one_letter_code
_entity_poly.pdbx_strand_id
1 'polypeptide(L)' 'MHVTHDLTQEELAQLVGASRETVNKALADFASRGWILLEPRGVTILDVDKLNRRGA' A
#
# COMPACT_ATOMS: atom_id res chain seq x y z
N MET A 1 12.29 -2.67 0.44
CA MET A 1 11.92 -3.48 1.61
C MET A 1 10.66 -4.25 1.24
N HIS A 2 10.69 -5.58 1.25
CA HIS A 2 9.50 -6.38 0.95
C HIS A 2 8.69 -6.54 2.24
N VAL A 3 7.44 -6.11 2.25
CA VAL A 3 6.56 -6.28 3.40
C VAL A 3 5.49 -7.29 3.03
N THR A 4 5.69 -8.53 3.46
CA THR A 4 4.71 -9.59 3.31
C THR A 4 3.69 -9.45 4.44
N HIS A 5 2.64 -8.69 4.19
CA HIS A 5 1.44 -8.76 5.00
C HIS A 5 0.58 -9.84 4.36
N ASP A 6 0.39 -10.97 5.04
CA ASP A 6 -0.53 -12.05 4.61
C ASP A 6 -2.01 -11.63 4.70
N LEU A 7 -2.26 -10.32 4.58
CA LEU A 7 -3.55 -9.66 4.73
C LEU A 7 -4.13 -9.40 3.35
N THR A 8 -5.40 -9.71 3.20
CA THR A 8 -6.19 -9.32 2.05
C THR A 8 -6.36 -7.79 2.02
N GLN A 9 -6.73 -7.25 0.85
CA GLN A 9 -7.02 -5.81 0.70
C GLN A 9 -8.17 -5.35 1.61
N GLU A 10 -9.09 -6.25 1.97
CA GLU A 10 -10.14 -5.95 2.95
C GLU A 10 -9.60 -5.83 4.37
N GLU A 11 -8.72 -6.74 4.78
CA GLU A 11 -8.08 -6.67 6.09
C GLU A 11 -7.14 -5.47 6.20
N LEU A 12 -6.42 -5.14 5.13
CA LEU A 12 -5.63 -3.91 5.06
C LEU A 12 -6.50 -2.65 5.19
N ALA A 13 -7.65 -2.64 4.52
CA ALA A 13 -8.60 -1.53 4.59
C ALA A 13 -9.18 -1.37 6.00
N GLN A 14 -9.56 -2.47 6.64
CA GLN A 14 -10.00 -2.48 8.04
C GLN A 14 -8.90 -1.99 8.99
N LEU A 15 -7.65 -2.43 8.79
CA LEU A 15 -6.50 -2.05 9.62
C LEU A 15 -6.21 -0.54 9.55
N VAL A 16 -6.34 0.07 8.36
CA VAL A 16 -6.13 1.50 8.14
C VAL A 16 -7.39 2.33 8.48
N GLY A 17 -8.52 1.67 8.77
CA GLY A 17 -9.78 2.35 9.09
C GLY A 17 -10.43 3.05 7.90
N ALA A 18 -10.18 2.56 6.67
CA ALA A 18 -10.66 3.15 5.44
C ALA A 18 -11.48 2.14 4.61
N SER A 19 -12.28 2.64 3.68
CA SER A 19 -13.00 1.77 2.73
C SER A 19 -12.02 1.05 1.79
N ARG A 20 -12.34 -0.19 1.39
CA ARG A 20 -11.54 -0.97 0.42
C ARG A 20 -11.25 -0.20 -0.87
N GLU A 21 -12.22 0.55 -1.37
CA GLU A 21 -12.06 1.41 -2.54
C GLU A 21 -11.02 2.51 -2.33
N THR A 22 -11.05 3.18 -1.17
CA THR A 22 -10.09 4.22 -0.80
C THR A 22 -8.67 3.64 -0.71
N VAL A 23 -8.52 2.47 -0.09
CA VAL A 23 -7.23 1.79 0.03
C VAL A 23 -6.70 1.34 -1.33
N ASN A 24 -7.53 0.68 -2.16
CA ASN A 24 -7.11 0.28 -3.51
C ASN A 24 -6.75 1.49 -4.38
N LYS A 25 -7.45 2.61 -4.24
CA LYS A 25 -7.14 3.84 -4.98
C LYS A 25 -5.80 4.43 -4.55
N ALA A 26 -5.50 4.46 -3.25
CA ALA A 26 -4.21 4.91 -2.74
C ALA A 26 -3.06 3.98 -3.18
N LEU A 27 -3.26 2.66 -3.08
CA LEU A 27 -2.28 1.67 -3.53
C LEU A 27 -2.02 1.77 -5.04
N ALA A 28 -3.06 1.95 -5.85
CA ALA A 28 -2.90 2.17 -7.29
C ALA A 28 -2.15 3.47 -7.60
N ASP A 29 -2.40 4.57 -6.87
CA ASP A 29 -1.65 5.83 -7.01
C ASP A 29 -0.17 5.62 -6.65
N PHE A 30 0.14 4.89 -5.58
CA PHE A 30 1.51 4.59 -5.18
C PHE A 30 2.24 3.66 -6.16
N ALA A 31 1.54 2.66 -6.71
CA ALA A 31 2.09 1.77 -7.71
C ALA A 31 2.36 2.51 -9.03
N SER A 32 1.43 3.36 -9.47
CA SER A 32 1.57 4.20 -10.67
C SER A 32 2.76 5.17 -10.56
N ARG A 33 3.03 5.69 -9.35
CA ARG A 33 4.18 6.54 -9.06
C ARG A 33 5.51 5.78 -8.90
N GLY A 34 5.48 4.44 -8.95
CA GLY A 34 6.65 3.58 -8.76
C GLY A 34 7.19 3.58 -7.33
N TRP A 35 6.34 3.88 -6.34
CA TRP A 35 6.73 3.89 -4.92
C TRP A 35 6.58 2.51 -4.27
N ILE A 36 5.62 1.74 -4.77
CA ILE A 36 5.36 0.38 -4.34
C ILE A 36 5.17 -0.53 -5.54
N LEU A 37 5.37 -1.83 -5.34
CA LEU A 37 4.96 -2.88 -6.26
C LEU A 37 3.90 -3.73 -5.56
N LEU A 38 2.73 -3.83 -6.18
CA LEU A 38 1.65 -4.68 -5.72
C LEU A 38 1.91 -6.12 -6.17
N GLU A 39 1.93 -7.04 -5.22
CA GLU A 39 2.00 -8.47 -5.45
C GLU A 39 0.73 -9.15 -4.94
N PRO A 40 0.35 -10.32 -5.48
CA PRO A 40 -0.91 -10.99 -5.11
C PRO A 40 -1.07 -11.31 -3.61
N ARG A 41 0.02 -11.27 -2.82
CA ARG A 41 0.03 -11.52 -1.36
C ARG A 41 0.90 -10.54 -0.57
N GLY A 42 1.17 -9.36 -1.10
CA GLY A 42 2.03 -8.42 -0.40
C GLY A 42 2.29 -7.14 -1.17
N VAL A 43 2.97 -6.20 -0.50
CA VAL A 43 3.40 -4.94 -1.10
C VAL A 43 4.90 -4.81 -0.92
N THR A 44 5.62 -4.66 -2.02
CA THR A 44 7.03 -4.31 -1.97
C THR A 44 7.16 -2.80 -1.97
N ILE A 45 7.75 -2.24 -0.92
CA ILE A 45 8.05 -0.81 -0.86
C ILE A 45 9.40 -0.57 -1.55
N LEU A 46 9.35 0.20 -2.64
CA LEU A 46 10.52 0.55 -3.45
C LEU A 46 11.23 1.78 -2.89
N ASP A 47 10.46 2.77 -2.38
CA ASP A 47 11.00 4.05 -1.93
C ASP A 47 10.28 4.54 -0.66
N VAL A 48 10.83 4.17 0.51
CA VAL A 48 10.29 4.52 1.85
C VAL A 48 10.33 6.03 2.13
N ASP A 49 11.35 6.75 1.62
CA ASP A 49 11.55 8.17 1.91
C ASP A 49 10.42 9.02 1.30
N LYS A 50 10.00 8.68 0.08
CA LYS A 50 8.86 9.32 -0.58
C LYS A 50 7.52 8.99 0.06
N LEU A 51 7.36 7.78 0.59
CA LEU A 51 6.15 7.38 1.30
C LEU A 51 6.00 8.17 2.62
N ASN A 52 7.09 8.28 3.39
CA ASN A 52 7.12 9.01 4.66
C ASN A 52 6.86 10.51 4.51
N ARG A 53 7.33 11.13 3.42
CA ARG A 53 7.07 12.57 3.16
C ARG A 53 5.61 12.91 2.89
N ARG A 54 4.74 11.94 2.59
CA ARG A 54 3.29 12.16 2.38
C ARG A 54 2.42 11.80 3.57
N GLY A 55 2.92 10.99 4.51
CA GLY A 55 2.20 10.64 5.73
C GLY A 55 2.40 11.62 6.89
N ALA A 56 3.24 12.64 6.70
CA ALA A 56 3.51 13.72 7.66
C ALA A 56 2.62 14.94 7.42
#